data_AF-A0A0F8YW08-F1
#
_entry.id   AF-A0A0F8YW08-F1
#
_cell.length_a   1.000
_cell.length_b   1.000
_cell.length_c   1.000
_cell.angle_alpha   90.00
_cell.angle_beta   90.00
_cell.angle_gamma   90.00
#
_symmetry.space_group_name_H-M   'P 1'
#
loop_
_entity.id
_entity.type
_entity.pdbx_description
1 polymer ?
#
loop_
_entity_poly.entity_id
_entity_poly.type
_entity_poly.pdbx_seq_one_letter_code
_entity_poly.pdbx_strand_id
1 'polypeptide(L)'
;MTQSKKPKREERIIKGEVEGYSREITPFPGGRGSRGIKVEGEWHNMIGSKDFLKLLEETYPVGSFVVFAEKQNRKKYWDFIEATLKKITKEEAYSKEIQDNIATENLQNSAYPPESVGVQHNKPEEETVRELTQDDIDLLKKEIKTMEAKVLQKEHENIKLRHNFKNIKQALKYSISNQKNIILSAEGILEDLEYDLENNVTLTGTENKIDENKTEITRLENNIKVRNKEIADATPNRNEKARINVHGPI
;
A
#
# COMPACT_ATOMS: atom_id res chain seq x y z
N MET A 1 35.25 -1.89 -6.21
CA MET A 1 33.80 -2.14 -6.35
C MET A 1 33.40 -3.29 -5.43
N THR A 2 32.97 -2.97 -4.21
CA THR A 2 32.50 -3.94 -3.22
C THR A 2 31.10 -4.40 -3.62
N GLN A 3 30.96 -5.65 -4.05
CA GLN A 3 29.66 -6.28 -4.27
C GLN A 3 28.93 -6.32 -2.92
N SER A 4 27.87 -5.52 -2.77
CA SER A 4 27.00 -5.63 -1.60
C SER A 4 26.31 -7.00 -1.66
N LYS A 5 26.74 -7.92 -0.79
CA LYS A 5 26.01 -9.14 -0.50
C LYS A 5 24.61 -8.71 -0.06
N LYS A 6 23.60 -8.98 -0.90
CA LYS A 6 22.20 -8.80 -0.51
C LYS A 6 21.98 -9.57 0.79
N PRO A 7 21.35 -8.97 1.82
CA PRO A 7 21.07 -9.68 3.05
C PRO A 7 20.25 -10.94 2.72
N LYS A 8 20.75 -12.09 3.16
CA LYS A 8 20.07 -13.38 3.07
C LYS A 8 18.78 -13.21 3.85
N ARG A 9 17.63 -13.21 3.17
CA ARG A 9 16.33 -13.03 3.83
C ARG A 9 16.09 -14.25 4.71
N GLU A 10 15.91 -14.02 6.00
CA GLU A 10 15.57 -15.06 6.96
C GLU A 10 14.14 -15.56 6.67
N GLU A 11 13.99 -16.88 6.70
CA GLU A 11 12.74 -17.61 6.48
C GLU A 11 12.58 -18.55 7.68
N ARG A 12 11.37 -18.57 8.26
CA ARG A 12 11.03 -19.46 9.37
C ARG A 12 9.77 -20.25 9.03
N ILE A 13 9.75 -21.52 9.44
CA ILE A 13 8.61 -22.40 9.25
C ILE A 13 7.82 -22.41 10.56
N ILE A 14 6.53 -22.10 10.47
CA ILE A 14 5.58 -22.17 11.56
C ILE A 14 4.69 -23.38 11.34
N LYS A 15 4.45 -24.14 12.41
CA LYS A 15 3.56 -25.30 12.44
C LYS A 15 2.74 -25.24 13.72
N GLY A 16 1.48 -25.62 13.66
CA GLY A 16 0.66 -25.76 14.86
C GLY A 16 -0.84 -25.73 14.62
N GLU A 17 -1.58 -25.74 15.71
CA GLU A 17 -3.04 -25.65 15.71
C GLU A 17 -3.53 -24.22 15.52
N VAL A 18 -4.51 -24.04 14.63
CA VAL A 18 -5.20 -22.75 14.46
C VAL A 18 -6.14 -22.51 15.62
N GLU A 19 -5.89 -21.45 16.37
CA GLU A 19 -6.70 -21.05 17.53
C GLU A 19 -7.73 -19.97 17.20
N GLY A 20 -7.52 -19.21 16.12
CA GLY A 20 -8.43 -18.12 15.76
C GLY A 20 -7.92 -17.23 14.64
N TYR A 21 -8.76 -16.25 14.31
CA TYR A 21 -8.53 -15.32 13.22
C TYR A 21 -8.84 -13.89 13.63
N SER A 22 -8.18 -12.93 13.00
CA SER A 22 -8.61 -11.53 13.14
C SER A 22 -9.99 -11.36 12.50
N ARG A 23 -10.86 -10.60 13.17
CA ARG A 23 -12.21 -10.29 12.65
C ARG A 23 -12.16 -9.48 11.37
N GLU A 24 -11.18 -8.59 11.25
CA GLU A 24 -11.05 -7.68 10.13
C GLU A 24 -9.96 -8.13 9.16
N ILE A 25 -10.21 -7.85 7.87
CA ILE A 25 -9.24 -7.97 6.79
C ILE A 25 -8.78 -6.56 6.45
N THR A 26 -7.49 -6.28 6.63
CA THR A 26 -6.89 -5.00 6.24
C THR A 26 -6.71 -4.97 4.74
N PRO A 27 -7.39 -4.09 4.00
CA PRO A 27 -7.32 -4.08 2.54
C PRO A 27 -6.01 -3.48 2.03
N PHE A 28 -5.46 -4.05 0.95
CA PHE A 28 -4.37 -3.49 0.16
C PHE A 28 -4.83 -3.18 -1.27
N PRO A 29 -4.12 -2.32 -2.02
CA PRO A 29 -4.41 -2.07 -3.43
C PRO A 29 -4.38 -3.36 -4.27
N GLY A 30 -5.23 -3.43 -5.30
CA GLY A 30 -5.24 -4.54 -6.26
C GLY A 30 -5.94 -5.81 -5.77
N GLY A 31 -7.00 -5.69 -4.96
CA GLY A 31 -7.82 -6.83 -4.53
C GLY A 31 -7.17 -7.75 -3.49
N ARG A 32 -6.05 -7.31 -2.91
CA ARG A 32 -5.33 -8.04 -1.87
C ARG A 32 -5.68 -7.51 -0.48
N GLY A 33 -5.24 -8.22 0.55
CA GLY A 33 -5.30 -7.74 1.92
C GLY A 33 -4.37 -8.51 2.83
N SER A 34 -4.48 -8.23 4.12
CA SER A 34 -3.89 -9.03 5.17
C SER A 34 -4.92 -9.44 6.22
N ARG A 35 -4.71 -10.62 6.81
CA ARG A 35 -5.52 -11.14 7.91
C ARG A 35 -4.62 -11.84 8.92
N GLY A 36 -4.90 -11.66 10.20
CA GLY A 36 -4.21 -12.35 11.28
C GLY A 36 -4.75 -13.77 11.45
N ILE A 37 -3.85 -14.73 11.63
CA ILE A 37 -4.16 -16.09 12.10
C ILE A 37 -3.41 -16.32 13.40
N LYS A 38 -4.08 -16.93 14.38
CA LYS A 38 -3.47 -17.31 15.66
C LYS A 38 -3.11 -18.78 15.63
N VAL A 39 -1.85 -19.11 15.86
CA VAL A 39 -1.33 -20.48 15.87
C VAL A 39 -0.45 -20.64 17.10
N GLU A 40 -0.74 -21.64 17.95
CA GLU A 40 0.03 -21.92 19.18
C GLU A 40 0.27 -20.69 20.07
N GLY A 41 -0.78 -19.90 20.30
CA GLY A 41 -0.71 -18.69 21.10
C GLY A 41 -0.11 -17.45 20.41
N GLU A 42 0.54 -17.60 19.24
CA GLU A 42 1.16 -16.50 18.50
C GLU A 42 0.28 -15.99 17.34
N TRP A 43 0.29 -14.68 17.11
CA TRP A 43 -0.40 -14.06 15.97
C TRP A 43 0.55 -13.90 14.78
N HIS A 44 0.13 -14.46 13.65
CA HIS A 44 0.85 -14.46 12.39
C HIS A 44 0.09 -13.65 11.34
N ASN A 45 0.82 -12.90 10.52
CA ASN A 45 0.22 -12.05 9.49
C ASN A 45 0.24 -12.74 8.13
N MET A 46 -0.94 -12.99 7.57
CA MET A 46 -1.09 -13.59 6.25
C MET A 46 -1.44 -12.54 5.20
N ILE A 47 -0.78 -12.60 4.05
CA ILE A 47 -1.06 -11.75 2.89
C ILE A 47 -1.64 -12.60 1.75
N GLY A 48 -2.83 -12.25 1.28
CA GLY A 48 -3.55 -13.02 0.26
C GLY A 48 -4.50 -12.17 -0.59
N SER A 49 -5.23 -12.84 -1.46
CA SER A 49 -6.38 -12.28 -2.18
C SER A 49 -7.56 -12.08 -1.23
N LYS A 50 -8.36 -11.03 -1.42
CA LYS A 50 -9.51 -10.76 -0.53
C LYS A 50 -10.49 -11.94 -0.45
N ASP A 51 -10.69 -12.66 -1.54
CA ASP A 51 -11.62 -13.78 -1.58
C ASP A 51 -11.11 -14.97 -0.77
N PHE A 52 -9.82 -15.30 -0.90
CA PHE A 52 -9.18 -16.31 -0.07
C PHE A 52 -9.22 -15.94 1.42
N LEU A 53 -8.92 -14.67 1.76
CA LEU A 53 -8.92 -14.20 3.15
C LEU A 53 -10.31 -14.30 3.82
N LYS A 54 -11.38 -14.17 3.05
CA LYS A 54 -12.76 -14.34 3.53
C LYS A 54 -13.10 -15.81 3.79
N LEU A 55 -12.66 -16.71 2.91
CA LEU A 55 -12.90 -18.16 2.99
C LEU A 55 -11.92 -18.91 3.91
N LEU A 56 -10.97 -18.19 4.51
CA LEU A 56 -9.91 -18.78 5.32
C LEU A 56 -10.45 -19.58 6.51
N GLU A 57 -11.42 -19.03 7.23
CA GLU A 57 -12.06 -19.69 8.39
C GLU A 57 -12.81 -20.96 7.99
N GLU A 58 -13.38 -20.98 6.78
CA GLU A 58 -14.09 -22.14 6.24
C GLU A 58 -13.09 -23.22 5.78
N THR A 59 -11.99 -22.80 5.15
CA THR A 59 -10.97 -23.70 4.60
C THR A 59 -10.10 -24.32 5.70
N TYR A 60 -9.79 -23.53 6.73
CA TYR A 60 -8.95 -23.91 7.87
C TYR A 60 -9.67 -23.53 9.18
N PRO A 61 -10.72 -24.25 9.58
CA PRO A 61 -11.44 -23.92 10.81
C PRO A 61 -10.53 -24.01 12.04
N VAL A 62 -10.91 -23.31 13.11
CA VAL A 62 -10.27 -23.42 14.43
C VAL A 62 -10.17 -24.90 14.82
N GLY A 63 -8.99 -25.33 15.28
CA GLY A 63 -8.64 -26.73 15.52
C GLY A 63 -7.93 -27.43 14.35
N SER A 64 -7.75 -26.76 13.20
CA SER A 64 -6.97 -27.29 12.09
C SER A 64 -5.47 -27.18 12.37
N PHE A 65 -4.70 -28.19 11.97
CA PHE A 65 -3.23 -28.12 11.99
C PHE A 65 -2.71 -27.59 10.66
N VAL A 66 -1.83 -26.60 10.71
CA VAL A 66 -1.30 -25.92 9.52
C VAL A 66 0.21 -25.77 9.56
N VAL A 67 0.82 -25.68 8.38
CA VAL A 67 2.22 -25.30 8.19
C VAL A 67 2.31 -24.15 7.19
N PHE A 68 3.18 -23.18 7.47
CA PHE A 68 3.52 -22.11 6.53
C PHE A 68 4.91 -21.56 6.77
N ALA A 69 5.48 -20.96 5.72
CA ALA A 69 6.76 -20.28 5.78
C ALA A 69 6.57 -18.75 5.81
N GLU A 70 7.10 -18.11 6.84
CA GLU A 70 7.13 -16.65 6.99
C GLU A 70 8.45 -16.08 6.50
N LYS A 71 8.38 -14.91 5.89
CA LYS A 71 9.53 -14.14 5.41
C LYS A 71 9.50 -12.75 5.99
N GLN A 72 10.66 -12.29 6.43
CA GLN A 72 10.77 -10.93 6.91
C GLN A 72 10.64 -9.93 5.75
N ASN A 73 9.70 -8.99 5.88
CA ASN A 73 9.47 -7.94 4.91
C ASN A 73 10.48 -6.78 5.06
N ARG A 74 10.40 -5.77 4.18
CA ARG A 74 11.33 -4.61 4.22
C ARG A 74 11.20 -3.77 5.50
N LYS A 75 10.06 -3.84 6.17
CA LYS A 75 9.76 -3.15 7.44
C LYS A 75 10.05 -4.03 8.67
N LYS A 76 10.73 -5.17 8.47
CA LYS A 76 11.10 -6.14 9.52
C LYS A 76 9.95 -6.92 10.16
N TYR A 77 8.73 -6.85 9.62
CA TYR A 77 7.62 -7.73 10.05
C TYR A 77 7.73 -9.10 9.40
N TRP A 78 7.25 -10.12 10.11
CA TRP A 78 7.12 -11.48 9.59
C TRP A 78 5.76 -11.63 8.94
N ASP A 79 5.76 -11.88 7.63
CA ASP A 79 4.54 -12.14 6.86
C ASP A 79 4.68 -13.48 6.14
N PHE A 80 3.59 -14.22 6.00
CA PHE A 80 3.50 -15.32 5.04
C PHE A 80 2.46 -15.03 3.95
N ILE A 81 2.56 -15.75 2.84
CA ILE A 81 1.69 -15.57 1.67
C ILE A 81 0.74 -16.75 1.61
N GLU A 82 -0.52 -16.54 1.22
CA GLU A 82 -1.54 -17.60 1.14
C GLU A 82 -1.06 -18.93 0.54
N ALA A 83 -0.23 -18.88 -0.51
CA ALA A 83 0.29 -20.07 -1.20
C ALA A 83 1.22 -20.96 -0.36
N THR A 84 1.74 -20.45 0.77
CA THR A 84 2.59 -21.25 1.67
C THR A 84 1.80 -21.95 2.77
N LEU A 85 0.52 -21.60 2.96
CA LEU A 85 -0.35 -22.23 3.95
C LEU A 85 -0.82 -23.61 3.46
N LYS A 86 -0.54 -24.64 4.24
CA LYS A 86 -0.99 -26.01 3.97
C LYS A 86 -1.59 -26.62 5.22
N LYS A 87 -2.64 -27.42 5.04
CA LYS A 87 -3.18 -28.28 6.09
C LYS A 87 -2.23 -29.46 6.30
N ILE A 88 -1.97 -29.79 7.55
CA ILE A 88 -1.17 -30.94 7.96
C ILE A 88 -1.96 -31.76 8.99
N THR A 89 -1.47 -32.95 9.32
CA THR A 89 -2.03 -33.72 10.44
C THR A 89 -1.42 -33.30 11.77
N LYS A 90 -2.04 -33.71 12.88
CA LYS A 90 -1.53 -33.46 14.23
C LYS A 90 -0.15 -34.11 14.43
N GLU A 91 0.04 -35.30 13.88
CA GLU A 91 1.30 -36.04 13.94
C GLU A 91 2.41 -35.31 13.17
N GLU A 92 2.11 -34.67 12.04
CA GLU A 92 3.06 -33.87 11.26
C GLU A 92 3.43 -32.55 11.96
N ALA A 93 2.54 -32.00 12.79
CA ALA A 93 2.79 -30.81 13.57
C ALA A 93 3.76 -31.06 14.74
N TYR A 94 3.69 -32.25 15.37
CA TYR A 94 4.41 -32.54 16.62
C TYR A 94 5.34 -33.77 16.61
N SER A 95 5.50 -34.48 15.49
CA SER A 95 6.46 -35.59 15.42
C SER A 95 7.90 -35.07 15.44
N LYS A 96 8.70 -35.62 16.36
CA LYS A 96 10.13 -35.31 16.49
C LYS A 96 10.95 -35.74 15.26
N GLU A 97 10.51 -36.74 14.51
CA GLU A 97 11.23 -37.32 13.37
C GLU A 97 11.11 -36.48 12.07
N ILE A 98 10.09 -35.62 11.95
CA ILE A 98 9.88 -34.75 10.77
C ILE A 98 10.55 -33.37 10.94
N GLN A 99 11.01 -33.03 12.15
CA GLN A 99 11.70 -31.77 12.42
C GLN A 99 13.11 -31.69 11.79
N ASP A 100 13.81 -32.82 11.65
CA ASP A 100 15.18 -32.86 11.09
C ASP A 100 15.23 -33.01 9.55
N ASN A 101 14.18 -33.53 8.91
CA ASN A 101 14.20 -33.82 7.47
C ASN A 101 13.83 -32.63 6.56
N ILE A 102 13.16 -31.59 7.07
CA ILE A 102 12.71 -30.45 6.25
C ILE A 102 13.80 -29.39 6.06
N ALA A 103 14.88 -29.42 6.85
CA ALA A 103 16.06 -28.57 6.63
C ALA A 103 16.90 -29.01 5.42
N THR A 104 16.70 -30.23 4.92
CA THR A 104 17.59 -30.89 3.94
C THR A 104 16.92 -31.14 2.59
N GLU A 105 15.59 -31.20 2.50
CA GLU A 105 14.86 -31.39 1.24
C GLU A 105 14.19 -30.11 0.74
N ASN A 106 14.99 -29.13 0.28
CA ASN A 106 14.47 -28.05 -0.57
C ASN A 106 15.49 -27.58 -1.63
N LEU A 107 16.19 -28.55 -2.23
CA LEU A 107 16.92 -28.35 -3.49
C LEU A 107 16.50 -29.26 -4.63
N GLN A 108 15.60 -30.22 -4.42
CA GLN A 108 15.04 -31.05 -5.49
C GLN A 108 13.55 -31.33 -5.22
N ASN A 109 12.75 -31.34 -6.28
CA ASN A 109 11.32 -31.69 -6.34
C ASN A 109 10.30 -30.57 -6.08
N SER A 110 10.19 -29.71 -7.10
CA SER A 110 8.91 -29.20 -7.57
C SER A 110 8.10 -30.36 -8.19
N ALA A 111 7.08 -30.86 -7.51
CA ALA A 111 6.02 -31.63 -8.13
C ALA A 111 4.71 -31.45 -7.35
N TYR A 112 3.63 -31.20 -8.10
CA TYR A 112 2.25 -31.10 -7.63
C TYR A 112 1.81 -32.34 -6.83
N PRO A 113 0.92 -32.22 -5.83
CA PRO A 113 0.18 -33.38 -5.36
C PRO A 113 -0.98 -33.69 -6.33
N PRO A 114 -1.28 -34.97 -6.60
CA PRO A 114 -2.50 -35.35 -7.32
C PRO A 114 -3.72 -35.19 -6.42
N GLU A 115 -4.85 -34.83 -7.02
CA GLU A 115 -6.17 -34.82 -6.37
C GLU A 115 -6.54 -36.24 -5.92
N SER A 116 -6.84 -36.40 -4.63
CA SER A 116 -7.41 -37.62 -4.07
C SER A 116 -8.92 -37.65 -4.29
N VAL A 117 -9.35 -38.34 -5.34
CA VAL A 117 -10.75 -38.76 -5.50
C VAL A 117 -11.00 -39.95 -4.57
N GLY A 118 -12.07 -39.88 -3.79
CA GLY A 118 -12.41 -40.84 -2.74
C GLY A 118 -12.53 -42.29 -3.23
N VAL A 119 -11.95 -43.20 -2.46
CA VAL A 119 -12.09 -44.65 -2.62
C VAL A 119 -13.44 -45.09 -2.05
N GLN A 120 -14.32 -45.61 -2.91
CA GLN A 120 -15.35 -46.57 -2.49
C GLN A 120 -14.77 -47.98 -2.64
N HIS A 121 -14.78 -48.74 -1.54
CA HIS A 121 -14.41 -50.16 -1.54
C HIS A 121 -15.42 -50.98 -2.33
N ASN A 122 -15.03 -51.43 -3.52
CA ASN A 122 -15.64 -52.59 -4.17
C ASN A 122 -14.63 -53.76 -4.14
N LYS A 123 -15.18 -54.96 -3.90
CA LYS A 123 -14.49 -56.26 -3.84
C LYS A 123 -13.48 -56.43 -4.99
N PRO A 124 -12.33 -57.09 -4.75
CA PRO A 124 -11.40 -57.43 -5.82
C PRO A 124 -12.03 -58.54 -6.67
N GLU A 125 -12.37 -58.20 -7.91
CA GLU A 125 -12.50 -59.20 -8.98
C GLU A 125 -11.08 -59.61 -9.38
N GLU A 126 -10.87 -60.91 -9.59
CA GLU A 126 -9.58 -61.49 -9.98
C GLU A 126 -9.11 -60.89 -11.31
N GLU A 127 -8.16 -59.96 -11.21
CA GLU A 127 -7.54 -59.31 -12.35
C GLU A 127 -6.56 -60.31 -13.00
N THR A 128 -6.98 -60.94 -14.09
CA THR A 128 -6.09 -61.74 -14.94
C THR A 128 -4.95 -60.86 -15.44
N VAL A 129 -3.74 -61.08 -14.92
CA VAL A 129 -2.51 -60.41 -15.35
C VAL A 129 -2.26 -60.71 -16.82
N ARG A 130 -2.60 -59.77 -17.70
CA ARG A 130 -2.29 -59.85 -19.13
C ARG A 130 -0.83 -59.45 -19.32
N GLU A 131 0.00 -60.36 -19.82
CA GLU A 131 1.39 -60.01 -20.16
C GLU A 131 1.40 -58.97 -21.28
N LEU A 132 2.11 -57.86 -21.06
CA LEU A 132 2.28 -56.80 -22.05
C LEU A 132 3.04 -57.35 -23.25
N THR A 133 2.53 -57.11 -24.45
CA THR A 133 3.24 -57.48 -25.67
C THR A 133 4.37 -56.49 -25.96
N GLN A 134 5.33 -56.89 -26.79
CA GLN A 134 6.42 -56.00 -27.22
C GLN A 134 5.89 -54.76 -27.95
N ASP A 135 4.78 -54.89 -28.68
CA ASP A 135 4.12 -53.78 -29.37
C ASP A 135 3.52 -52.77 -28.38
N ASP A 136 2.94 -53.25 -27.26
CA ASP A 136 2.45 -52.38 -26.18
C ASP A 136 3.60 -51.59 -25.53
N ILE A 137 4.75 -52.25 -25.32
CA ILE A 137 5.96 -51.62 -24.78
C ILE A 137 6.48 -50.53 -25.73
N ASP A 138 6.50 -50.79 -27.03
CA ASP A 138 7.00 -49.83 -28.01
C ASP A 138 6.05 -48.65 -28.22
N LEU A 139 4.74 -48.87 -28.11
CA LEU A 139 3.74 -47.81 -28.07
C LEU A 139 3.92 -46.91 -26.85
N LEU A 140 4.08 -47.49 -25.67
CA LEU A 140 4.32 -46.76 -24.41
C LEU A 140 5.61 -45.94 -24.48
N LYS A 141 6.70 -46.49 -25.03
CA LYS A 141 7.97 -45.74 -25.23
C LYS A 141 7.78 -44.53 -26.14
N LYS A 142 7.00 -44.66 -27.21
CA LYS A 142 6.69 -43.55 -28.12
C LYS A 142 5.86 -42.46 -27.42
N GLU A 143 4.91 -42.87 -26.58
CA GLU A 143 4.10 -41.94 -25.79
C GLU A 143 4.95 -41.20 -24.75
N ILE A 144 5.81 -41.91 -24.01
CA ILE A 144 6.78 -41.32 -23.07
C ILE A 144 7.63 -40.27 -23.76
N LYS A 145 8.23 -40.59 -24.91
CA LYS A 145 9.05 -39.64 -25.68
C LYS A 145 8.27 -38.40 -26.13
N THR A 146 6.99 -38.58 -26.46
CA THR A 146 6.10 -37.47 -26.83
C THR A 146 5.78 -36.60 -25.62
N MET A 147 5.55 -37.19 -24.46
CA MET A 147 5.32 -36.47 -23.21
C MET A 147 6.57 -35.71 -22.77
N GLU A 148 7.76 -36.32 -22.83
CA GLU A 148 9.04 -35.66 -22.54
C GLU A 148 9.25 -34.40 -23.39
N ALA A 149 8.96 -34.49 -24.69
CA ALA A 149 9.05 -33.33 -25.59
C ALA A 149 8.06 -32.21 -25.20
N LYS A 150 6.84 -32.56 -24.80
CA LYS A 150 5.84 -31.59 -24.32
C LYS A 150 6.27 -30.95 -23.01
N VAL A 151 6.85 -31.72 -22.08
CA VAL A 151 7.39 -31.20 -20.81
C VAL A 151 8.50 -30.21 -21.08
N LEU A 152 9.47 -30.57 -21.94
CA LEU A 152 10.59 -29.68 -22.31
C LEU A 152 10.10 -28.37 -22.95
N GLN A 153 9.08 -28.45 -23.82
CA GLN A 153 8.46 -27.27 -24.41
C GLN A 153 7.83 -26.37 -23.33
N LYS A 154 7.10 -26.96 -22.38
CA LYS A 154 6.48 -26.23 -21.27
C LYS A 154 7.50 -25.60 -20.34
N GLU A 155 8.63 -26.25 -20.09
CA GLU A 155 9.74 -25.68 -19.33
C GLU A 155 10.33 -24.45 -20.05
N HIS A 156 10.51 -24.52 -21.36
CA HIS A 156 10.99 -23.38 -22.15
C HIS A 156 10.01 -22.19 -22.14
N GLU A 157 8.71 -22.46 -22.24
CA GLU A 157 7.66 -21.44 -22.05
C GLU A 157 7.72 -20.81 -20.65
N ASN A 158 7.92 -21.63 -19.61
CA ASN A 158 8.03 -21.16 -18.23
C ASN A 158 9.26 -20.25 -18.04
N ILE A 159 10.39 -20.58 -18.67
CA ILE A 159 11.61 -19.74 -18.66
C ILE A 159 11.33 -18.38 -19.30
N LYS A 160 10.65 -18.34 -20.46
CA LYS A 160 10.24 -17.08 -21.11
C LYS A 160 9.33 -16.25 -20.21
N LEU A 161 8.34 -16.87 -19.58
CA LEU A 161 7.44 -16.19 -18.65
C LEU A 161 8.19 -15.62 -17.45
N ARG A 162 9.11 -16.38 -16.85
CA ARG A 162 9.96 -15.90 -15.75
C ARG A 162 10.80 -14.69 -16.15
N HIS A 163 11.35 -14.69 -17.36
CA HIS A 163 12.08 -13.55 -17.90
C HIS A 163 11.17 -12.32 -18.05
N ASN A 164 9.98 -12.48 -18.64
CA ASN A 164 9.01 -11.40 -18.79
C ASN A 164 8.56 -10.83 -17.44
N PHE A 165 8.30 -11.68 -16.44
CA PHE A 165 7.99 -11.25 -15.08
C PHE A 165 9.11 -10.42 -14.45
N LYS A 166 10.37 -10.78 -14.70
CA LYS A 166 11.53 -10.01 -14.23
C LYS A 166 11.56 -8.61 -14.86
N ASN A 167 11.28 -8.50 -16.15
CA ASN A 167 11.24 -7.23 -16.87
C ASN A 167 10.09 -6.34 -16.36
N ILE A 168 8.88 -6.89 -16.21
CA ILE A 168 7.72 -6.18 -15.64
C ILE A 168 8.04 -5.68 -14.23
N LYS A 169 8.63 -6.53 -13.38
CA LYS A 169 9.02 -6.15 -12.01
C LYS A 169 10.03 -5.01 -11.98
N GLN A 170 10.92 -4.93 -12.96
CA GLN A 170 11.89 -3.84 -13.08
C GLN A 170 11.21 -2.56 -13.57
N ALA A 171 10.36 -2.62 -14.60
CA ALA A 171 9.59 -1.49 -15.09
C ALA A 171 8.70 -0.87 -14.00
N LEU A 172 8.01 -1.70 -13.21
CA LEU A 172 7.18 -1.24 -12.08
C LEU A 172 8.01 -0.47 -11.03
N LYS A 173 9.24 -0.91 -10.73
CA LYS A 173 10.11 -0.18 -9.80
C LYS A 173 10.45 1.22 -10.31
N TYR A 174 10.78 1.35 -11.58
CA TYR A 174 11.07 2.65 -12.18
C TYR A 174 9.84 3.56 -12.18
N SER A 175 8.68 3.03 -12.54
CA SER A 175 7.42 3.78 -12.52
C SER A 175 7.09 4.31 -11.12
N ILE A 176 7.17 3.47 -10.09
CA ILE A 176 6.95 3.87 -8.69
C ILE A 176 7.97 4.93 -8.25
N SER A 177 9.24 4.77 -8.62
CA SER A 177 10.27 5.77 -8.28
C SER A 177 9.99 7.12 -8.93
N ASN A 178 9.53 7.13 -10.18
CA ASN A 178 9.17 8.34 -10.88
C ASN A 178 7.96 9.03 -10.24
N GLN A 179 6.92 8.27 -9.91
CA GLN A 179 5.74 8.78 -9.20
C GLN A 179 6.10 9.41 -7.84
N LYS A 180 7.03 8.80 -7.09
CA LYS A 180 7.52 9.39 -5.83
C LYS A 180 8.20 10.74 -6.02
N ASN A 181 9.03 10.87 -7.05
CA ASN A 181 9.70 12.14 -7.33
C ASN A 181 8.71 13.24 -7.72
N ILE A 182 7.66 12.89 -8.46
CA ILE A 182 6.57 13.83 -8.79
C ILE A 182 5.85 14.29 -7.52
N ILE A 183 5.53 13.36 -6.61
CA ILE A 183 4.86 13.70 -5.34
C ILE A 183 5.74 14.63 -4.51
N LEU A 184 7.03 14.32 -4.33
CA LEU A 184 7.95 15.18 -3.58
C LEU A 184 8.06 16.59 -4.17
N SER A 185 8.06 16.70 -5.52
CA SER A 185 8.06 18.01 -6.17
C SER A 185 6.76 18.78 -5.93
N ALA A 186 5.62 18.10 -5.89
CA ALA A 186 4.34 18.74 -5.60
C ALA A 186 4.23 19.18 -4.13
N GLU A 187 4.77 18.39 -3.20
CA GLU A 187 4.86 18.74 -1.78
C GLU A 187 5.70 20.01 -1.60
N GLY A 188 6.85 20.13 -2.26
CA GLY A 188 7.65 21.37 -2.20
C GLY A 188 6.92 22.61 -2.73
N ILE A 189 6.15 22.48 -3.82
CA ILE A 189 5.32 23.59 -4.33
C ILE A 189 4.24 23.99 -3.31
N LEU A 190 3.65 23.02 -2.59
CA LEU A 190 2.66 23.31 -1.56
C LEU A 190 3.28 24.01 -0.35
N GLU A 191 4.46 23.59 0.08
CA GLU A 191 5.22 24.25 1.15
C GLU A 191 5.57 25.70 0.78
N ASP A 192 6.01 25.95 -0.46
CA ASP A 192 6.29 27.30 -0.96
C ASP A 192 5.02 28.17 -0.96
N LEU A 193 3.87 27.62 -1.39
CA LEU A 193 2.59 28.33 -1.38
C LEU A 193 2.07 28.59 0.04
N GLU A 194 2.26 27.65 0.97
CA GLU A 194 1.91 27.81 2.38
C GLU A 194 2.76 28.92 3.02
N TYR A 195 4.06 28.93 2.76
CA TYR A 195 4.96 30.01 3.16
C TYR A 195 4.52 31.36 2.58
N ASP A 196 4.19 31.41 1.29
CA ASP A 196 3.72 32.64 0.65
C ASP A 196 2.39 33.12 1.25
N LEU A 197 1.48 32.22 1.61
CA LEU A 197 0.22 32.56 2.29
C LEU A 197 0.47 33.08 3.70
N GLU A 198 1.33 32.44 4.47
CA GLU A 198 1.69 32.88 5.83
C GLU A 198 2.37 34.27 5.82
N ASN A 199 3.18 34.56 4.80
CA ASN A 199 3.96 35.81 4.73
C ASN A 199 3.28 36.95 3.94
N ASN A 200 2.45 36.66 2.92
CA ASN A 200 1.66 37.68 2.22
C ASN A 200 0.39 38.09 2.99
N VAL A 201 -0.01 37.36 4.03
CA VAL A 201 -1.05 37.80 4.99
C VAL A 201 -0.42 38.66 6.11
N THR A 202 0.59 39.46 5.79
CA THR A 202 0.86 40.69 6.55
C THR A 202 -0.10 41.80 6.11
N LEU A 203 -1.41 41.49 6.14
CA LEU A 203 -2.51 42.46 6.10
C LEU A 203 -2.31 43.55 7.16
N THR A 204 -1.64 43.20 8.27
CA THR A 204 -1.23 44.11 9.33
C THR A 204 -0.48 45.35 8.85
N GLY A 205 0.43 45.24 7.87
CA GLY A 205 1.14 46.39 7.33
C GLY A 205 0.25 47.33 6.50
N THR A 206 -0.77 46.75 5.85
CA THR A 206 -1.73 47.47 5.01
C THR A 206 -2.84 48.10 5.86
N GLU A 207 -3.33 47.38 6.88
CA GLU A 207 -4.28 47.84 7.90
C GLU A 207 -3.71 49.03 8.68
N ASN A 208 -2.45 48.96 9.11
CA ASN A 208 -1.78 50.07 9.80
C ASN A 208 -1.76 51.35 8.93
N LYS A 209 -1.43 51.22 7.64
CA LYS A 209 -1.45 52.37 6.70
C LYS A 209 -2.87 52.90 6.47
N ILE A 210 -3.87 52.03 6.43
CA ILE A 210 -5.27 52.44 6.30
C ILE A 210 -5.70 53.25 7.53
N ASP A 211 -5.35 52.80 8.73
CA ASP A 211 -5.72 53.49 9.97
C ASP A 211 -4.95 54.80 10.19
N GLU A 212 -3.67 54.87 9.81
CA GLU A 212 -2.90 56.11 9.73
C GLU A 212 -3.57 57.12 8.79
N ASN A 213 -3.95 56.68 7.58
CA ASN A 213 -4.62 57.52 6.60
C ASN A 213 -6.00 58.01 7.07
N LYS A 214 -6.80 57.16 7.74
CA LYS A 214 -8.09 57.57 8.34
C LYS A 214 -7.91 58.67 9.39
N THR A 215 -6.88 58.53 10.23
CA THR A 215 -6.57 59.50 11.28
C THR A 215 -6.18 60.85 10.67
N GLU A 216 -5.38 60.83 9.60
CA GLU A 216 -4.96 62.02 8.87
C GLU A 216 -6.14 62.70 8.14
N ILE A 217 -7.02 61.92 7.51
CA ILE A 217 -8.26 62.45 6.90
C ILE A 217 -9.11 63.17 7.96
N THR A 218 -9.33 62.55 9.12
CA THR A 218 -10.10 63.15 10.21
C THR A 218 -9.48 64.48 10.69
N ARG A 219 -8.15 64.53 10.78
CA ARG A 219 -7.41 65.77 11.12
C ARG A 219 -7.64 66.87 10.07
N LEU A 220 -7.55 66.52 8.79
CA LEU A 220 -7.76 67.46 7.68
C LEU A 220 -9.20 67.97 7.63
N GLU A 221 -10.20 67.12 7.84
CA GLU A 221 -11.61 67.50 7.90
C GLU A 221 -11.89 68.52 9.01
N ASN A 222 -11.33 68.29 10.20
CA ASN A 222 -11.42 69.23 11.32
C ASN A 222 -10.78 70.58 10.99
N ASN A 223 -9.59 70.58 10.36
CA ASN A 223 -8.92 71.80 9.93
C ASN A 223 -9.73 72.60 8.89
N ILE A 224 -10.34 71.90 7.93
CA ILE A 224 -11.23 72.52 6.94
C ILE A 224 -12.45 73.14 7.64
N LYS A 225 -13.05 72.43 8.60
CA LYS A 225 -14.21 72.92 9.36
C LYS A 225 -13.88 74.19 10.15
N VAL A 226 -12.73 74.23 10.81
CA VAL A 226 -12.25 75.42 11.54
C VAL A 226 -12.02 76.57 10.58
N ARG A 227 -11.29 76.38 9.47
CA ARG A 227 -11.06 77.43 8.47
C ARG A 227 -12.35 77.96 7.85
N ASN A 228 -13.30 77.08 7.54
CA ASN A 228 -14.59 77.52 6.98
C ASN A 228 -15.36 78.40 7.96
N LYS A 229 -15.27 78.10 9.27
CA LYS A 229 -15.84 78.94 10.33
C LYS A 229 -15.11 80.28 10.42
N GLU A 230 -13.77 80.28 10.42
CA GLU A 230 -12.98 81.52 10.43
C GLU A 230 -13.27 82.40 9.21
N ILE A 231 -13.43 81.82 8.02
CA ILE A 231 -13.83 82.55 6.81
C ILE A 231 -15.24 83.13 6.98
N ALA A 232 -16.19 82.34 7.51
CA ALA A 232 -17.54 82.84 7.76
C ALA A 232 -17.56 83.99 8.78
N ASP A 233 -16.77 83.90 9.85
CA ASP A 233 -16.64 84.92 10.89
C ASP A 233 -15.89 86.17 10.38
N ALA A 234 -14.90 86.00 9.50
CA ALA A 234 -14.13 87.07 8.88
C ALA A 234 -14.83 87.73 7.69
N THR A 235 -15.91 87.13 7.18
CA THR A 235 -16.73 87.72 6.11
C THR A 235 -17.80 88.59 6.75
N PRO A 236 -17.71 89.93 6.66
CA PRO A 236 -18.68 90.81 7.31
C PRO A 236 -20.07 90.51 6.76
N ASN A 237 -21.03 90.36 7.66
CA ASN A 237 -22.43 90.19 7.29
C ASN A 237 -22.81 91.34 6.34
N ARG A 238 -23.53 91.06 5.25
CA ARG A 238 -23.84 92.07 4.20
C ARG A 238 -24.50 93.34 4.80
N ASN A 239 -25.17 93.20 5.93
CA ASN A 239 -25.80 94.27 6.71
C ASN A 239 -24.81 95.16 7.50
N GLU A 240 -23.61 94.67 7.80
CA GLU A 240 -22.59 95.39 8.57
C GLU A 240 -21.76 96.33 7.69
N LYS A 241 -21.48 95.92 6.44
CA LYS A 241 -20.97 96.82 5.40
C LYS A 241 -21.94 97.95 5.05
N ALA A 242 -23.25 97.71 5.14
CA ALA A 242 -24.25 98.75 4.94
C ALA A 242 -24.31 99.75 6.10
N ARG A 243 -24.01 99.34 7.35
CA ARG A 243 -23.97 100.23 8.51
C ARG A 243 -22.77 101.17 8.54
N ILE A 244 -21.60 100.73 8.10
CA ILE A 244 -20.38 101.56 8.08
C ILE A 244 -20.49 102.73 7.08
N ASN A 245 -21.30 102.61 6.03
CA ASN A 245 -21.52 103.69 5.05
C ASN A 245 -22.55 104.75 5.48
N VAL A 246 -23.24 104.59 6.62
CA VAL A 246 -24.29 105.53 7.05
C VAL A 246 -23.75 106.60 8.01
N HIS A 247 -22.58 106.41 8.62
CA HIS A 247 -21.94 107.41 9.48
C HIS A 247 -20.54 107.73 8.96
N GLY A 248 -20.49 108.55 7.90
CA GLY A 248 -19.27 109.22 7.47
C GLY A 248 -18.75 110.20 8.55
N PRO A 249 -17.46 110.57 8.50
CA PRO A 249 -16.82 111.38 9.53
C PRO A 249 -17.44 112.78 9.59
N ILE A 250 -17.74 113.25 10.81
CA ILE A 250 -17.89 114.67 11.15
C ILE A 250 -16.51 115.21 11.51
#